data_AF-A0A669E5K6-F1
#
_entry.id   AF-A0A669E5K6-F1
#
_cell.length_a   1.000
_cell.length_b   1.000
_cell.length_c   1.000
_cell.angle_alpha   90.00
_cell.angle_beta   90.00
_cell.angle_gamma   90.00
#
_symmetry.space_group_name_H-M   'P 1'
#
loop_
_entity.id
_entity.type
_entity.pdbx_description
1 polymer ?
#
loop_
_entity_poly.entity_id
_entity_poly.type
_entity_poly.pdbx_seq_one_letter_code
_entity_poly.pdbx_strand_id
1 'polypeptide(L)'
;IKHLSDVCLILSDLSLSLLPDSQSQTFPSRKTGFKVGMKLEGIDPMHPSMFCVVTVAEVIGCRLRLHIDGYSECYDFWVNADSPNIRPAGWCKEHNHKLHPPKGKKQVDQSLQSPVHLVGMKLEAVDRKNPGLVCVASVADVIDDRFLVHFDNWDDTYDYWCDSSSPYIHPVGWCEEQGRPLTAPQGHPNPENFVWEEYLQETSSTAAPISAFTLRAPHGFQVNHKLEAVDRRNPMLIRVATVTDTEDYRVKIHYDGWSTQFDLWCDSDLCDLHPVGWCQRTGHPLEPPPGLSHLPSPSQGVCPTAGCRGIGHIKGAKYTGHHSAFGCPYSDINMRKEMVLPDRLGGERVITLIPVTVRQHGNQSDSLQAALHQSVFLSAMSAQPSRDLSLCWEQHRKLLPGVAGVHAETVQHWSVQQVSDFIESLPGCEEQAKQFRDEQIDGRAFLLLTQRDIIRIMSIKLGPALKIYNSILMFKHAEDRSRSHAKDRSQSHVEHTNT
;
A
#
# COMPACT_ATOMS: atom_id res chain seq x y z
N ILE A 1 -5.12 15.91 36.73
CA ILE A 1 -4.64 14.95 37.75
C ILE A 1 -5.77 14.05 38.27
N LYS A 2 -6.99 14.56 38.53
CA LYS A 2 -8.16 13.74 38.94
C LYS A 2 -8.95 13.02 37.82
N HIS A 3 -8.61 13.21 36.54
CA HIS A 3 -9.32 12.56 35.40
C HIS A 3 -8.48 11.50 34.68
N LEU A 4 -7.19 11.39 34.99
CA LEU A 4 -6.36 10.27 34.56
C LEU A 4 -6.62 9.02 35.43
N SER A 5 -7.17 9.20 36.65
CA SER A 5 -7.56 8.08 37.51
C SER A 5 -8.71 7.27 36.93
N ASP A 6 -9.66 7.91 36.25
CA ASP A 6 -10.91 7.24 35.85
C ASP A 6 -10.71 6.36 34.61
N VAL A 7 -9.78 6.72 33.71
CA VAL A 7 -9.38 5.87 32.57
C VAL A 7 -8.50 4.70 33.03
N CYS A 8 -7.62 4.92 34.00
CA CYS A 8 -6.87 3.84 34.63
C CYS A 8 -7.77 2.87 35.43
N LEU A 9 -8.86 3.36 36.02
CA LEU A 9 -9.82 2.53 36.77
C LEU A 9 -10.65 1.61 35.87
N ILE A 10 -10.98 2.03 34.64
CA ILE A 10 -11.66 1.17 33.66
C ILE A 10 -10.78 -0.03 33.24
N LEU A 11 -9.45 0.10 33.37
CA LEU A 11 -8.49 -0.95 33.02
C LEU A 11 -8.00 -1.76 34.23
N SER A 12 -8.30 -1.35 35.47
CA SER A 12 -7.86 -2.08 36.67
C SER A 12 -8.83 -3.16 37.17
N ASP A 13 -10.10 -3.13 36.73
CA ASP A 13 -11.16 -4.03 37.22
C ASP A 13 -11.42 -5.26 36.32
N LEU A 14 -10.77 -5.34 35.16
CA LEU A 14 -10.78 -6.54 34.32
C LEU A 14 -9.46 -7.28 34.56
N SER A 15 -9.54 -8.58 34.89
CA SER A 15 -8.39 -9.46 35.05
C SER A 15 -7.36 -9.24 33.94
N LEU A 16 -6.32 -8.46 34.23
CA LEU A 16 -5.21 -8.18 33.31
C LEU A 16 -4.46 -9.50 33.10
N SER A 17 -4.84 -10.25 32.06
CA SER A 17 -3.89 -11.17 31.45
C SER A 17 -2.80 -10.30 30.83
N LEU A 18 -1.71 -10.16 31.58
CA LEU A 18 -0.49 -9.53 31.11
C LEU A 18 -0.14 -10.13 29.75
N LEU A 19 0.21 -9.28 28.77
CA LEU A 19 0.72 -9.75 27.49
C LEU A 19 1.89 -10.71 27.77
N PRO A 20 2.02 -11.82 27.03
CA PRO A 20 3.20 -12.66 27.12
C PRO A 20 4.43 -11.79 26.84
N ASP A 21 5.46 -11.92 27.68
CA ASP A 21 6.75 -11.24 27.53
C ASP A 21 7.39 -11.62 26.18
N SER A 22 7.00 -10.96 25.09
CA SER A 22 7.79 -10.91 23.88
C SER A 22 8.85 -9.81 24.06
N GLN A 23 10.11 -10.11 23.74
CA GLN A 23 11.22 -9.18 23.95
C GLN A 23 11.02 -7.82 23.25
N SER A 24 10.16 -7.75 22.22
CA SER A 24 9.82 -6.55 21.46
C SER A 24 8.77 -5.65 22.11
N GLN A 25 8.03 -6.11 23.13
CA GLN A 25 6.93 -5.37 23.77
C GLN A 25 7.28 -4.95 25.21
N THR A 26 8.55 -4.57 25.40
CA THR A 26 9.04 -4.11 26.68
C THR A 26 8.82 -2.61 26.87
N PHE A 27 8.83 -2.20 28.13
CA PHE A 27 8.79 -0.78 28.43
C PHE A 27 10.19 -0.17 28.31
N PRO A 28 10.33 1.04 27.75
CA PRO A 28 11.62 1.69 27.62
C PRO A 28 12.34 1.78 28.98
N SER A 29 13.58 1.32 29.04
CA SER A 29 14.39 1.30 30.26
C SER A 29 14.96 2.68 30.62
N ARG A 30 14.96 3.63 29.68
CA ARG A 30 15.54 4.98 29.83
C ARG A 30 14.64 6.04 29.20
N LYS A 31 14.71 7.26 29.74
CA LYS A 31 14.10 8.44 29.11
C LYS A 31 14.82 8.75 27.78
N THR A 32 14.04 9.11 26.76
CA THR A 32 14.57 9.53 25.46
C THR A 32 15.51 10.73 25.61
N GLY A 33 16.69 10.65 24.99
CA GLY A 33 17.67 11.75 24.93
C GLY A 33 17.51 12.64 23.69
N PHE A 34 16.61 12.28 22.78
CA PHE A 34 16.41 13.01 21.53
C PHE A 34 15.73 14.37 21.77
N LYS A 35 16.13 15.36 20.98
CA LYS A 35 15.57 16.72 21.00
C LYS A 35 15.21 17.14 19.59
N VAL A 36 14.17 17.96 19.47
CA VAL A 36 13.78 18.58 18.20
C VAL A 36 14.99 19.33 17.60
N GLY A 37 15.22 19.12 16.32
CA GLY A 37 16.36 19.66 15.56
C GLY A 37 17.61 18.77 15.54
N MET A 38 17.67 17.69 16.33
CA MET A 38 18.75 16.69 16.20
C MET A 38 18.69 16.02 14.82
N LYS A 39 19.86 15.78 14.22
CA LYS A 39 20.01 15.11 12.93
C LYS A 39 20.59 13.72 13.10
N LEU A 40 20.07 12.79 12.33
CA LEU A 40 20.35 11.36 12.37
C LEU A 40 20.42 10.81 10.94
N GLU A 41 20.84 9.57 10.82
CA GLU A 41 20.69 8.77 9.61
C GLU A 41 19.54 7.78 9.85
N GLY A 42 18.68 7.54 8.86
CA GLY A 42 17.54 6.67 9.04
C GLY A 42 17.08 6.02 7.75
N ILE A 43 16.55 4.81 7.86
CA ILE A 43 15.96 4.10 6.74
C ILE A 43 14.64 4.77 6.37
N ASP A 44 14.44 4.99 5.08
CA ASP A 44 13.17 5.46 4.54
C ASP A 44 12.10 4.36 4.58
N PRO A 45 10.96 4.56 5.27
CA PRO A 45 9.90 3.55 5.33
C PRO A 45 9.26 3.21 3.97
N MET A 46 9.35 4.10 2.97
CA MET A 46 8.84 3.85 1.62
C MET A 46 9.84 3.13 0.72
N HIS A 47 11.14 3.25 1.01
CA HIS A 47 12.24 2.61 0.29
C HIS A 47 13.24 2.05 1.29
N PRO A 48 13.00 0.84 1.83
CA PRO A 48 13.79 0.30 2.92
C PRO A 48 15.28 0.06 2.60
N SER A 49 15.65 0.08 1.31
CA SER A 49 17.02 0.04 0.78
C SER A 49 17.83 1.33 1.04
N MET A 50 17.17 2.44 1.39
CA MET A 50 17.78 3.75 1.41
C MET A 50 17.97 4.32 2.81
N PHE A 51 19.21 4.69 3.12
CA PHE A 51 19.51 5.57 4.23
C PHE A 51 19.39 7.03 3.82
N CYS A 52 18.63 7.81 4.58
CA CYS A 52 18.45 9.24 4.38
C CYS A 52 18.97 10.03 5.59
N VAL A 53 19.36 11.29 5.35
CA VAL A 53 19.52 12.25 6.45
C VAL A 53 18.13 12.64 6.96
N VAL A 54 17.90 12.45 8.26
CA VAL A 54 16.62 12.78 8.91
C VAL A 54 16.82 13.75 10.08
N THR A 55 15.83 14.59 10.32
CA THR A 55 15.78 15.52 11.44
C THR A 55 14.63 15.16 12.38
N VAL A 56 14.88 15.17 13.69
CA VAL A 56 13.83 15.05 14.70
C VAL A 56 12.95 16.30 14.64
N ALA A 57 11.73 16.16 14.10
CA ALA A 57 10.75 17.23 13.98
C ALA A 57 9.90 17.36 15.23
N GLU A 58 9.63 16.25 15.92
CA GLU A 58 8.79 16.22 17.13
C GLU A 58 9.18 15.05 18.04
N VAL A 59 8.96 15.22 19.34
CA VAL A 59 9.17 14.19 20.36
C VAL A 59 7.93 14.12 21.24
N ILE A 60 7.25 12.97 21.25
CA ILE A 60 6.10 12.71 22.11
C ILE A 60 6.38 11.42 22.89
N GLY A 61 6.53 11.55 24.20
CA GLY A 61 6.96 10.44 25.06
C GLY A 61 8.26 9.80 24.54
N CYS A 62 8.22 8.52 24.19
CA CYS A 62 9.35 7.80 23.58
C CYS A 62 9.30 7.71 22.05
N ARG A 63 8.38 8.43 21.38
CA ARG A 63 8.22 8.42 19.91
C ARG A 63 8.77 9.69 19.30
N LEU A 64 9.37 9.53 18.13
CA LEU A 64 10.02 10.59 17.36
C LEU A 64 9.29 10.73 16.03
N ARG A 65 8.89 11.95 15.68
CA ARG A 65 8.54 12.29 14.30
C ARG A 65 9.81 12.71 13.58
N LEU A 66 10.15 12.00 12.52
CA LEU A 66 11.34 12.23 11.73
C LEU A 66 10.97 12.84 10.39
N HIS A 67 11.69 13.91 10.04
CA HIS A 67 11.61 14.60 8.77
C HIS A 67 12.75 14.17 7.86
N ILE A 68 12.45 13.84 6.60
CA ILE A 68 13.48 13.53 5.61
C ILE A 68 14.00 14.83 5.00
N ASP A 69 15.26 15.17 5.27
CA ASP A 69 15.84 16.48 4.93
C ASP A 69 15.73 16.78 3.43
N GLY A 70 15.13 17.93 3.10
CA GLY A 70 14.98 18.40 1.72
C GLY A 70 13.72 17.87 1.00
N TYR A 71 12.89 17.08 1.67
CA TYR A 71 11.59 16.64 1.17
C TYR A 71 10.44 17.37 1.85
N SER A 72 9.21 17.14 1.38
CA SER A 72 8.01 17.72 1.99
C SER A 72 7.70 17.03 3.32
N GLU A 73 7.27 17.81 4.32
CA GLU A 73 6.83 17.31 5.64
C GLU A 73 5.68 16.30 5.59
N CYS A 74 5.01 16.16 4.44
CA CYS A 74 4.01 15.11 4.28
C CYS A 74 4.63 13.71 4.43
N TYR A 75 5.91 13.55 4.10
CA TYR A 75 6.66 12.29 4.20
C TYR A 75 7.28 12.05 5.58
N ASP A 76 7.04 12.93 6.56
CA ASP A 76 7.48 12.66 7.91
C ASP A 76 6.82 11.39 8.45
N PHE A 77 7.58 10.62 9.22
CA PHE A 77 7.15 9.34 9.77
C PHE A 77 7.50 9.25 11.24
N TRP A 78 6.81 8.34 11.95
CA TRP A 78 7.00 8.13 13.37
C TRP A 78 7.79 6.85 13.62
N VAL A 79 8.69 6.89 14.61
CA VAL A 79 9.41 5.72 15.13
C VAL A 79 9.55 5.81 16.64
N ASN A 80 9.76 4.68 17.30
CA ASN A 80 10.20 4.68 18.70
C ASN A 80 11.68 5.10 18.80
N ALA A 81 12.08 5.66 19.93
CA ALA A 81 13.44 6.15 20.16
C ALA A 81 14.52 5.04 20.14
N ASP A 82 14.12 3.79 20.33
CA ASP A 82 14.94 2.58 20.26
C ASP A 82 14.81 1.85 18.90
N SER A 83 14.20 2.50 17.90
CA SER A 83 14.00 1.88 16.60
C SER A 83 15.33 1.42 15.98
N PRO A 84 15.41 0.17 15.48
CA PRO A 84 16.60 -0.32 14.79
C PRO A 84 16.76 0.31 13.41
N ASN A 85 15.86 1.19 12.97
CA ASN A 85 15.91 1.84 11.66
C ASN A 85 16.51 3.25 11.68
N ILE A 86 16.99 3.71 12.84
CA ILE A 86 17.71 4.98 13.00
C ILE A 86 19.13 4.77 13.51
N ARG A 87 20.04 5.65 13.09
CA ARG A 87 21.48 5.56 13.37
C ARG A 87 22.07 6.95 13.66
N PRO A 88 23.14 7.04 14.48
CA PRO A 88 23.83 8.29 14.72
C PRO A 88 24.48 8.81 13.42
N ALA A 89 24.69 10.12 13.33
CA ALA A 89 25.36 10.72 12.17
C ALA A 89 26.79 10.15 12.01
N GLY A 90 27.14 9.77 10.79
CA GLY A 90 28.41 9.15 10.42
C GLY A 90 28.38 7.62 10.35
N TRP A 91 27.29 6.97 10.78
CA TRP A 91 27.19 5.51 10.83
C TRP A 91 27.29 4.86 9.45
N CYS A 92 26.58 5.39 8.44
CA CYS A 92 26.63 4.89 7.06
C CYS A 92 28.06 4.91 6.51
N LYS A 93 28.82 5.97 6.80
CA LYS A 93 30.22 6.08 6.39
C LYS A 93 31.11 5.04 7.09
N GLU A 94 30.88 4.80 8.37
CA GLU A 94 31.65 3.84 9.17
C GLU A 94 31.35 2.39 8.77
N HIS A 95 30.11 2.09 8.38
CA HIS A 95 29.63 0.75 8.08
C HIS A 95 29.50 0.47 6.57
N ASN A 96 30.04 1.36 5.73
CA ASN A 96 30.01 1.24 4.28
C ASN A 96 28.60 1.14 3.66
N HIS A 97 27.61 1.83 4.22
CA HIS A 97 26.29 1.98 3.62
C HIS A 97 26.16 3.31 2.87
N LYS A 98 25.34 3.32 1.82
CA LYS A 98 25.11 4.51 1.00
C LYS A 98 24.14 5.45 1.71
N LEU A 99 24.63 6.63 2.09
CA LEU A 99 23.79 7.71 2.59
C LEU A 99 23.27 8.59 1.44
N HIS A 100 21.96 8.68 1.29
CA HIS A 100 21.30 9.57 0.34
C HIS A 100 21.30 11.00 0.89
N PRO A 101 21.93 11.96 0.19
CA PRO A 101 22.02 13.32 0.66
C PRO A 101 20.65 14.02 0.59
N PRO A 102 20.45 15.09 1.37
CA PRO A 102 19.27 15.95 1.23
C PRO A 102 19.08 16.44 -0.21
N LYS A 103 17.83 16.63 -0.62
CA LYS A 103 17.48 17.08 -1.97
C LYS A 103 18.30 18.31 -2.39
N GLY A 104 18.93 18.23 -3.56
CA GLY A 104 19.73 19.33 -4.14
C GLY A 104 21.19 19.40 -3.69
N LYS A 105 21.65 18.51 -2.82
CA LYS A 105 23.08 18.37 -2.50
C LYS A 105 23.73 17.31 -3.40
N LYS A 106 24.95 17.61 -3.86
CA LYS A 106 25.71 16.68 -4.71
C LYS A 106 26.15 15.47 -3.90
N GLN A 107 25.96 14.29 -4.48
CA GLN A 107 26.46 13.03 -3.97
C GLN A 107 28.00 13.03 -4.04
N VAL A 108 28.65 12.57 -2.99
CA VAL A 108 30.04 12.15 -3.07
C VAL A 108 29.99 10.66 -3.35
N ASP A 109 30.38 10.24 -4.55
CA ASP A 109 30.45 8.82 -4.88
C ASP A 109 31.43 8.14 -3.94
N GLN A 110 30.88 7.27 -3.10
CA GLN A 110 31.66 6.33 -2.30
C GLN A 110 31.44 4.97 -2.96
N SER A 111 32.52 4.41 -3.50
CA SER A 111 32.55 3.02 -3.92
C SER A 111 32.47 2.15 -2.67
N LEU A 112 31.29 1.61 -2.38
CA LEU A 112 31.04 0.79 -1.22
C LEU A 112 31.10 -0.69 -1.65
N GLN A 113 32.01 -1.45 -1.07
CA GLN A 113 32.03 -2.91 -1.17
C GLN A 113 31.62 -3.45 0.20
N SER A 114 30.44 -4.05 0.30
CA SER A 114 29.97 -4.70 1.53
C SER A 114 30.71 -6.04 1.70
N PRO A 115 31.48 -6.25 2.78
CA PRO A 115 32.29 -7.44 2.97
C PRO A 115 31.53 -8.62 3.59
N VAL A 116 30.20 -8.64 3.51
CA VAL A 116 29.37 -9.64 4.22
C VAL A 116 29.03 -10.79 3.28
N HIS A 117 29.49 -11.99 3.64
CA HIS A 117 29.32 -13.25 2.87
C HIS A 117 27.85 -13.65 2.61
N LEU A 118 26.87 -12.97 3.22
CA LEU A 118 25.44 -13.23 3.06
C LEU A 118 24.80 -12.39 1.94
N VAL A 119 25.38 -11.23 1.60
CA VAL A 119 24.83 -10.36 0.54
C VAL A 119 24.95 -11.06 -0.80
N GLY A 120 23.87 -11.03 -1.58
CA GLY A 120 23.75 -11.75 -2.86
C GLY A 120 23.24 -13.19 -2.71
N MET A 121 23.08 -13.72 -1.50
CA MET A 121 22.43 -15.02 -1.32
C MET A 121 20.95 -14.96 -1.71
N LYS A 122 20.46 -16.02 -2.33
CA LYS A 122 19.06 -16.12 -2.78
C LYS A 122 18.19 -16.92 -1.82
N LEU A 123 16.92 -16.53 -1.72
CA LEU A 123 15.91 -17.16 -0.89
C LEU A 123 14.51 -17.01 -1.51
N GLU A 124 13.52 -17.64 -0.90
CA GLU A 124 12.11 -17.45 -1.22
C GLU A 124 11.47 -16.56 -0.16
N ALA A 125 10.74 -15.52 -0.56
CA ALA A 125 10.17 -14.56 0.39
C ALA A 125 8.72 -14.20 0.07
N VAL A 126 7.91 -14.00 1.11
CA VAL A 126 6.53 -13.50 1.00
C VAL A 126 6.56 -12.01 0.68
N ASP A 127 5.80 -11.58 -0.33
CA ASP A 127 5.55 -10.16 -0.58
C ASP A 127 4.59 -9.61 0.49
N ARG A 128 5.08 -8.74 1.37
CA ARG A 128 4.25 -8.16 2.45
C ARG A 128 3.13 -7.26 1.94
N LYS A 129 3.24 -6.70 0.73
CA LYS A 129 2.17 -5.94 0.08
C LYS A 129 1.15 -6.86 -0.59
N ASN A 130 1.57 -8.07 -0.98
CA ASN A 130 0.70 -9.11 -1.55
C ASN A 130 0.95 -10.46 -0.86
N PRO A 131 0.47 -10.67 0.39
CA PRO A 131 0.84 -11.83 1.22
C PRO A 131 0.49 -13.21 0.64
N GLY A 132 -0.30 -13.25 -0.44
CA GLY A 132 -0.58 -14.47 -1.19
C GLY A 132 0.55 -14.92 -2.12
N LEU A 133 1.59 -14.09 -2.30
CA LEU A 133 2.72 -14.36 -3.20
C LEU A 133 3.97 -14.70 -2.40
N VAL A 134 4.60 -15.81 -2.78
CA VAL A 134 5.98 -16.12 -2.45
C VAL A 134 6.80 -15.95 -3.72
N CYS A 135 7.92 -15.25 -3.62
CA CYS A 135 8.69 -14.80 -4.76
C CYS A 135 10.17 -15.15 -4.62
N VAL A 136 10.85 -15.21 -5.75
CA VAL A 136 12.32 -15.24 -5.82
C VAL A 136 12.88 -13.93 -5.27
N ALA A 137 13.77 -14.03 -4.29
CA ALA A 137 14.35 -12.89 -3.60
C ALA A 137 15.85 -13.09 -3.32
N SER A 138 16.52 -11.98 -3.05
CA SER A 138 17.94 -11.92 -2.69
C SER A 138 18.15 -11.11 -1.41
N VAL A 139 19.21 -11.45 -0.68
CA VAL A 139 19.73 -10.62 0.41
C VAL A 139 20.47 -9.44 -0.20
N ALA A 140 19.88 -8.25 -0.14
CA ALA A 140 20.46 -7.04 -0.72
C ALA A 140 21.42 -6.31 0.21
N ASP A 141 21.19 -6.38 1.53
CA ASP A 141 22.01 -5.70 2.53
C ASP A 141 21.90 -6.40 3.90
N VAL A 142 22.83 -6.15 4.80
CA VAL A 142 22.87 -6.74 6.15
C VAL A 142 23.27 -5.67 7.17
N ILE A 143 22.49 -5.55 8.24
CA ILE A 143 22.73 -4.62 9.35
C ILE A 143 22.53 -5.39 10.65
N ASP A 144 23.60 -5.48 11.45
CA ASP A 144 23.58 -6.18 12.74
C ASP A 144 23.10 -7.63 12.57
N ASP A 145 21.95 -7.99 13.16
CA ASP A 145 21.29 -9.30 13.09
C ASP A 145 20.16 -9.37 12.03
N ARG A 146 19.95 -8.29 11.28
CA ARG A 146 18.90 -8.18 10.26
C ARG A 146 19.49 -8.10 8.86
N PHE A 147 18.69 -8.48 7.89
CA PHE A 147 19.01 -8.38 6.48
C PHE A 147 17.83 -7.85 5.67
N LEU A 148 18.17 -7.22 4.55
CA LEU A 148 17.24 -6.64 3.60
C LEU A 148 16.87 -7.70 2.56
N VAL A 149 15.60 -8.06 2.52
CA VAL A 149 15.04 -8.89 1.45
C VAL A 149 14.68 -8.00 0.28
N HIS A 150 15.23 -8.31 -0.89
CA HIS A 150 14.93 -7.66 -2.16
C HIS A 150 14.30 -8.65 -3.14
N PHE A 151 13.26 -8.26 -3.84
CA PHE A 151 12.61 -9.10 -4.84
C PHE A 151 13.29 -8.96 -6.20
N ASP A 152 13.81 -10.06 -6.75
CA ASP A 152 14.69 -10.01 -7.92
C ASP A 152 13.97 -9.40 -9.15
N ASN A 153 14.57 -8.33 -9.69
CA ASN A 153 14.06 -7.51 -10.80
C ASN A 153 12.82 -6.66 -10.47
N TRP A 154 12.44 -6.53 -9.21
CA TRP A 154 11.38 -5.63 -8.79
C TRP A 154 11.95 -4.28 -8.34
N ASP A 155 11.06 -3.33 -8.10
CA ASP A 155 11.40 -2.05 -7.51
C ASP A 155 11.67 -2.19 -5.99
N ASP A 156 12.58 -1.37 -5.46
CA ASP A 156 13.05 -1.46 -4.08
C ASP A 156 11.99 -1.05 -3.04
N THR A 157 10.87 -0.47 -3.46
CA THR A 157 9.74 -0.18 -2.57
C THR A 157 9.09 -1.44 -1.99
N TYR A 158 9.34 -2.62 -2.55
CA TYR A 158 8.85 -3.91 -2.04
C TYR A 158 9.80 -4.53 -1.01
N ASP A 159 11.02 -4.01 -0.92
CA ASP A 159 12.03 -4.55 -0.02
C ASP A 159 11.57 -4.41 1.44
N TYR A 160 12.04 -5.32 2.31
CA TYR A 160 11.82 -5.18 3.74
C TYR A 160 12.96 -5.79 4.56
N TRP A 161 13.20 -5.19 5.72
CA TRP A 161 14.14 -5.72 6.71
C TRP A 161 13.49 -6.82 7.52
N CYS A 162 14.21 -7.92 7.72
CA CYS A 162 13.83 -8.99 8.65
C CYS A 162 15.06 -9.65 9.27
N ASP A 163 14.86 -10.47 10.29
CA ASP A 163 15.87 -11.35 10.87
C ASP A 163 15.65 -12.81 10.43
N SER A 164 16.57 -13.70 10.81
CA SER A 164 16.56 -15.13 10.44
C SER A 164 15.34 -15.91 10.95
N SER A 165 14.61 -15.38 11.94
CA SER A 165 13.43 -16.01 12.52
C SER A 165 12.10 -15.61 11.87
N SER A 166 12.15 -14.71 10.89
CA SER A 166 10.98 -14.21 10.18
C SER A 166 10.16 -15.35 9.55
N PRO A 167 8.83 -15.35 9.72
CA PRO A 167 7.95 -16.36 9.10
C PRO A 167 7.73 -16.12 7.60
N TYR A 168 8.27 -15.01 7.06
CA TYR A 168 8.04 -14.55 5.69
C TYR A 168 9.17 -14.92 4.73
N ILE A 169 10.17 -15.66 5.21
CA ILE A 169 11.35 -16.06 4.45
C ILE A 169 11.53 -17.56 4.52
N HIS A 170 11.98 -18.14 3.44
CA HIS A 170 12.12 -19.58 3.27
C HIS A 170 13.39 -19.91 2.47
N PRO A 171 14.02 -21.07 2.71
CA PRO A 171 15.11 -21.53 1.87
C PRO A 171 14.64 -21.78 0.43
N VAL A 172 15.59 -21.72 -0.51
CA VAL A 172 15.36 -22.10 -1.90
C VAL A 172 14.79 -23.52 -1.99
N GLY A 173 13.69 -23.69 -2.72
CA GLY A 173 13.00 -24.97 -2.92
C GLY A 173 11.79 -25.18 -2.00
N TRP A 174 11.55 -24.29 -1.02
CA TRP A 174 10.44 -24.44 -0.08
C TRP A 174 9.06 -24.46 -0.77
N CYS A 175 8.82 -23.59 -1.75
CA CYS A 175 7.57 -23.58 -2.51
C CYS A 175 7.31 -24.89 -3.24
N GLU A 176 8.36 -25.50 -3.82
CA GLU A 176 8.27 -26.80 -4.49
C GLU A 176 7.89 -27.90 -3.49
N GLU A 177 8.55 -27.93 -2.32
CA GLU A 177 8.24 -28.90 -1.26
C GLU A 177 6.82 -28.76 -0.71
N GLN A 178 6.31 -27.52 -0.59
CA GLN A 178 4.96 -27.24 -0.09
C GLN A 178 3.86 -27.32 -1.16
N GLY A 179 4.22 -27.58 -2.43
CA GLY A 179 3.27 -27.55 -3.55
C GLY A 179 2.64 -26.17 -3.77
N ARG A 180 3.34 -25.09 -3.43
CA ARG A 180 2.88 -23.70 -3.58
C ARG A 180 3.48 -23.06 -4.83
N PRO A 181 2.74 -22.18 -5.54
CA PRO A 181 3.29 -21.46 -6.68
C PRO A 181 4.39 -20.49 -6.23
N LEU A 182 5.53 -20.53 -6.90
CA LEU A 182 6.61 -19.55 -6.76
C LEU A 182 6.42 -18.44 -7.79
N THR A 183 6.71 -17.19 -7.44
CA THR A 183 6.70 -16.07 -8.38
C THR A 183 8.13 -15.83 -8.87
N ALA A 184 8.36 -16.07 -10.17
CA ALA A 184 9.66 -15.86 -10.81
C ALA A 184 10.05 -14.36 -10.86
N PRO A 185 11.33 -14.03 -11.07
CA PRO A 185 11.80 -12.65 -11.23
C PRO A 185 11.06 -11.91 -12.35
N GLN A 186 10.85 -10.61 -12.19
CA GLN A 186 10.15 -9.82 -13.21
C GLN A 186 10.93 -9.84 -14.54
N GLY A 187 10.24 -10.16 -15.65
CA GLY A 187 10.85 -10.23 -16.98
C GLY A 187 11.65 -11.50 -17.25
N HIS A 188 11.56 -12.53 -16.40
CA HIS A 188 12.18 -13.83 -16.65
C HIS A 188 11.73 -14.40 -18.02
N PRO A 189 12.64 -14.97 -18.85
CA PRO A 189 12.30 -15.43 -20.20
C PRO A 189 11.22 -16.53 -20.24
N ASN A 190 11.20 -17.38 -19.23
CA ASN A 190 10.25 -18.47 -19.10
C ASN A 190 9.75 -18.55 -17.65
N PRO A 191 8.84 -17.66 -17.22
CA PRO A 191 8.42 -17.60 -15.83
C PRO A 191 7.72 -18.89 -15.43
N GLU A 192 6.90 -19.47 -16.31
CA GLU A 192 6.12 -20.69 -16.04
C GLU A 192 6.95 -21.95 -15.79
N ASN A 193 8.22 -21.98 -16.22
CA ASN A 193 9.12 -23.11 -15.99
C ASN A 193 10.41 -22.64 -15.33
N PHE A 194 10.29 -21.74 -14.34
CA PHE A 194 11.43 -21.29 -13.56
C PHE A 194 12.10 -22.45 -12.80
N VAL A 195 13.43 -22.56 -12.90
CA VAL A 195 14.23 -23.58 -12.21
C VAL A 195 15.33 -22.90 -11.41
N TRP A 196 15.36 -23.15 -10.10
CA TRP A 196 16.31 -22.53 -9.19
C TRP A 196 17.77 -22.85 -9.51
N GLU A 197 18.08 -24.09 -9.88
CA GLU A 197 19.45 -24.51 -10.20
C GLU A 197 20.02 -23.73 -11.39
N GLU A 198 19.23 -23.58 -12.47
CA GLU A 198 19.60 -22.79 -13.64
C GLU A 198 19.79 -21.32 -13.26
N TYR A 199 18.84 -20.75 -12.51
CA TYR A 199 18.90 -19.35 -12.12
C TYR A 199 20.09 -19.01 -11.22
N LEU A 200 20.46 -19.90 -10.29
CA LEU A 200 21.63 -19.73 -9.43
C LEU A 200 22.94 -19.79 -10.23
N GLN A 201 23.02 -20.67 -11.24
CA GLN A 201 24.16 -20.74 -12.16
C GLN A 201 24.26 -19.47 -13.03
N GLU A 202 23.14 -19.04 -13.63
CA GLU A 202 23.07 -17.83 -14.47
C GLU A 202 23.49 -16.57 -13.71
N THR A 203 23.02 -16.43 -12.46
CA THR A 203 23.32 -15.28 -11.61
C THR A 203 24.62 -15.40 -10.83
N SER A 204 25.35 -16.52 -10.97
CA SER A 204 26.56 -16.82 -10.19
C SER A 204 26.37 -16.59 -8.68
N SER A 205 25.18 -16.93 -8.18
CA SER A 205 24.74 -16.68 -6.81
C SER A 205 24.60 -18.00 -6.05
N THR A 206 24.56 -17.92 -4.71
CA THR A 206 24.36 -19.09 -3.85
C THR A 206 23.04 -18.99 -3.11
N ALA A 207 22.36 -20.11 -2.90
CA ALA A 207 21.19 -20.15 -2.01
C ALA A 207 21.62 -19.86 -0.56
N ALA A 208 20.78 -19.14 0.18
CA ALA A 208 20.93 -18.99 1.62
C ALA A 208 20.84 -20.39 2.27
N PRO A 209 21.77 -20.77 3.16
CA PRO A 209 21.79 -22.11 3.72
C PRO A 209 20.58 -22.34 4.62
N ILE A 210 19.97 -23.52 4.55
CA ILE A 210 18.79 -23.89 5.36
C ILE A 210 19.05 -23.68 6.86
N SER A 211 20.28 -23.93 7.33
CA SER A 211 20.67 -23.73 8.72
C SER A 211 20.65 -22.27 9.19
N ALA A 212 20.56 -21.30 8.27
CA ALA A 212 20.44 -19.88 8.61
C ALA A 212 18.99 -19.46 8.92
N PHE A 213 17.98 -20.31 8.67
CA PHE A 213 16.59 -19.99 8.95
C PHE A 213 16.19 -20.58 10.31
N THR A 214 15.76 -19.72 11.24
CA THR A 214 15.48 -20.08 12.64
C THR A 214 14.06 -19.66 13.01
N LEU A 215 13.06 -20.22 12.33
CA LEU A 215 11.64 -19.85 12.47
C LEU A 215 11.25 -19.68 13.95
N ARG A 216 10.76 -18.49 14.30
CA ARG A 216 10.37 -18.17 15.67
C ARG A 216 9.17 -19.00 16.13
N ALA A 217 9.02 -19.12 17.44
CA ALA A 217 7.82 -19.71 18.03
C ALA A 217 6.57 -18.81 17.80
N PRO A 218 5.36 -19.40 17.72
CA PRO A 218 4.12 -18.64 17.71
C PRO A 218 3.98 -17.72 18.92
N HIS A 219 3.25 -16.62 18.77
CA HIS A 219 3.05 -15.66 19.84
C HIS A 219 2.02 -16.14 20.89
N GLY A 220 2.03 -15.55 22.08
CA GLY A 220 1.08 -15.90 23.15
C GLY A 220 -0.17 -15.01 23.25
N PHE A 221 -0.44 -14.11 22.30
CA PHE A 221 -1.66 -13.29 22.34
C PHE A 221 -2.93 -14.15 22.32
N GLN A 222 -3.96 -13.71 23.03
CA GLN A 222 -5.28 -14.33 23.03
C GLN A 222 -6.34 -13.31 22.63
N VAL A 223 -7.42 -13.79 22.02
CA VAL A 223 -8.60 -12.97 21.73
C VAL A 223 -9.12 -12.35 23.02
N ASN A 224 -9.53 -11.08 22.95
CA ASN A 224 -9.93 -10.20 24.05
C ASN A 224 -8.80 -9.62 24.91
N HIS A 225 -7.53 -9.95 24.64
CA HIS A 225 -6.42 -9.22 25.28
C HIS A 225 -6.49 -7.73 24.92
N LYS A 226 -6.29 -6.87 25.93
CA LYS A 226 -6.20 -5.42 25.76
C LYS A 226 -4.75 -4.97 25.63
N LEU A 227 -4.53 -3.96 24.80
CA LEU A 227 -3.22 -3.39 24.51
C LEU A 227 -3.37 -1.93 24.08
N GLU A 228 -2.23 -1.26 23.91
CA GLU A 228 -2.14 0.08 23.32
C GLU A 228 -1.52 -0.05 21.92
N ALA A 229 -2.16 0.51 20.90
CA ALA A 229 -1.71 0.38 19.51
C ALA A 229 -1.66 1.73 18.80
N VAL A 230 -0.60 1.96 18.02
CA VAL A 230 -0.48 3.13 17.15
C VAL A 230 -1.56 3.07 16.06
N ASP A 231 -2.24 4.19 15.84
CA ASP A 231 -3.25 4.28 14.78
C ASP A 231 -2.60 4.31 13.40
N ARG A 232 -2.81 3.26 12.61
CA ARG A 232 -2.23 3.13 11.26
C ARG A 232 -2.64 4.25 10.28
N ARG A 233 -3.80 4.87 10.47
CA ARG A 233 -4.29 5.97 9.60
C ARG A 233 -3.81 7.34 10.10
N ASN A 234 -3.49 7.45 11.39
CA ASN A 234 -2.84 8.61 11.96
C ASN A 234 -1.75 8.19 12.98
N PRO A 235 -0.52 7.92 12.51
CA PRO A 235 0.54 7.38 13.35
C PRO A 235 0.97 8.25 14.53
N MET A 236 0.49 9.49 14.63
CA MET A 236 0.68 10.33 15.81
C MET A 236 -0.12 9.85 17.04
N LEU A 237 -1.21 9.11 16.83
CA LEU A 237 -2.13 8.69 17.89
C LEU A 237 -1.81 7.27 18.35
N ILE A 238 -1.95 7.02 19.65
CA ILE A 238 -2.01 5.68 20.24
C ILE A 238 -3.38 5.51 20.87
N ARG A 239 -4.02 4.36 20.64
CA ARG A 239 -5.38 4.08 21.07
C ARG A 239 -5.44 2.87 21.98
N VAL A 240 -6.47 2.84 22.83
CA VAL A 240 -6.91 1.61 23.48
C VAL A 240 -7.37 0.64 22.41
N ALA A 241 -6.86 -0.58 22.46
CA ALA A 241 -7.14 -1.61 21.47
C ALA A 241 -7.38 -2.98 22.11
N THR A 242 -8.10 -3.83 21.37
CA THR A 242 -8.42 -5.20 21.75
C THR A 242 -8.04 -6.16 20.62
N VAL A 243 -7.44 -7.30 20.96
CA VAL A 243 -7.20 -8.39 20.01
C VAL A 243 -8.53 -9.07 19.69
N THR A 244 -8.94 -9.04 18.42
CA THR A 244 -10.20 -9.68 17.96
C THR A 244 -9.99 -11.01 17.29
N ASP A 245 -8.78 -11.30 16.81
CA ASP A 245 -8.43 -12.54 16.13
C ASP A 245 -6.91 -12.78 16.20
N THR A 246 -6.48 -14.03 16.03
CA THR A 246 -5.07 -14.46 16.16
C THR A 246 -4.71 -15.52 15.13
N GLU A 247 -3.52 -15.39 14.55
CA GLU A 247 -2.80 -16.44 13.81
C GLU A 247 -1.50 -16.78 14.56
N ASP A 248 -0.62 -17.62 14.01
CA ASP A 248 0.63 -17.99 14.70
C ASP A 248 1.57 -16.78 14.90
N TYR A 249 1.61 -15.87 13.92
CA TYR A 249 2.56 -14.76 13.88
C TYR A 249 1.92 -13.38 13.77
N ARG A 250 0.59 -13.32 13.60
CA ARG A 250 -0.17 -12.08 13.39
C ARG A 250 -1.35 -11.99 14.34
N VAL A 251 -1.68 -10.76 14.70
CA VAL A 251 -2.87 -10.44 15.51
C VAL A 251 -3.77 -9.47 14.76
N LYS A 252 -5.07 -9.63 14.92
CA LYS A 252 -6.06 -8.67 14.44
C LYS A 252 -6.42 -7.71 15.56
N ILE A 253 -6.20 -6.43 15.32
CA ILE A 253 -6.38 -5.36 16.30
C ILE A 253 -7.65 -4.57 15.98
N HIS A 254 -8.48 -4.37 16.99
CA HIS A 254 -9.62 -3.48 17.00
C HIS A 254 -9.34 -2.27 17.88
N TYR A 255 -9.63 -1.05 17.41
CA TYR A 255 -9.59 0.14 18.26
C TYR A 255 -10.92 0.28 19.01
N ASP A 256 -10.88 0.22 20.34
CA ASP A 256 -12.09 0.19 21.17
C ASP A 256 -12.99 1.41 20.88
N GLY A 257 -14.27 1.14 20.58
CA GLY A 257 -15.29 2.16 20.28
C GLY A 257 -15.25 2.71 18.84
N TRP A 258 -14.36 2.22 17.98
CA TRP A 258 -14.34 2.52 16.55
C TRP A 258 -15.10 1.45 15.75
N SER A 259 -15.39 1.76 14.47
CA SER A 259 -16.01 0.77 13.56
C SER A 259 -15.02 -0.34 13.21
N THR A 260 -15.50 -1.57 13.05
CA THR A 260 -14.69 -2.74 12.68
C THR A 260 -14.05 -2.64 11.30
N GLN A 261 -14.47 -1.69 10.47
CA GLN A 261 -13.80 -1.38 9.20
C GLN A 261 -12.36 -0.84 9.39
N PHE A 262 -12.00 -0.43 10.60
CA PHE A 262 -10.66 0.01 10.96
C PHE A 262 -9.81 -1.10 11.59
N ASP A 263 -10.39 -2.30 11.78
CA ASP A 263 -9.65 -3.44 12.30
C ASP A 263 -8.58 -3.86 11.29
N LEU A 264 -7.41 -4.21 11.80
CA LEU A 264 -6.27 -4.54 10.94
C LEU A 264 -5.49 -5.74 11.46
N TRP A 265 -5.03 -6.58 10.53
CA TRP A 265 -4.01 -7.58 10.80
C TRP A 265 -2.63 -6.92 10.82
N CYS A 266 -1.83 -7.28 11.80
CA CYS A 266 -0.44 -6.86 11.92
C CYS A 266 0.41 -7.95 12.56
N ASP A 267 1.72 -7.87 12.35
CA ASP A 267 2.66 -8.80 12.96
C ASP A 267 2.66 -8.63 14.48
N SER A 268 2.66 -9.75 15.19
CA SER A 268 2.61 -9.76 16.65
C SER A 268 3.82 -9.13 17.34
N ASP A 269 4.93 -9.00 16.64
CA ASP A 269 6.18 -8.35 17.07
C ASP A 269 6.33 -6.92 16.55
N LEU A 270 5.30 -6.37 15.91
CA LEU A 270 5.33 -5.00 15.40
C LEU A 270 5.60 -4.02 16.56
N CYS A 271 6.60 -3.14 16.37
CA CYS A 271 7.04 -2.19 17.40
C CYS A 271 5.99 -1.11 17.77
N ASP A 272 4.87 -1.08 17.05
CA ASP A 272 3.75 -0.16 17.24
C ASP A 272 2.61 -0.78 18.08
N LEU A 273 2.80 -2.01 18.57
CA LEU A 273 1.96 -2.66 19.57
C LEU A 273 2.64 -2.61 20.94
N HIS A 274 1.88 -2.18 21.96
CA HIS A 274 2.43 -1.91 23.27
C HIS A 274 1.57 -2.51 24.40
N PRO A 275 2.19 -2.93 25.53
CA PRO A 275 1.44 -3.35 26.70
C PRO A 275 0.64 -2.20 27.32
N VAL A 276 -0.42 -2.56 28.05
CA VAL A 276 -1.23 -1.59 28.81
C VAL A 276 -0.33 -0.81 29.79
N GLY A 277 -0.48 0.52 29.80
CA GLY A 277 0.31 1.44 30.63
C GLY A 277 1.54 2.00 29.94
N TRP A 278 1.81 1.65 28.67
CA TRP A 278 2.98 2.12 27.94
C TRP A 278 2.95 3.64 27.78
N CYS A 279 1.83 4.21 27.30
CA CYS A 279 1.63 5.64 27.13
C CYS A 279 1.83 6.41 28.43
N GLN A 280 1.26 5.92 29.53
CA GLN A 280 1.41 6.53 30.86
C GLN A 280 2.89 6.56 31.29
N ARG A 281 3.63 5.47 31.07
CA ARG A 281 5.03 5.35 31.49
C ARG A 281 6.00 6.13 30.61
N THR A 282 5.73 6.21 29.31
CA THR A 282 6.58 6.92 28.35
C THR A 282 6.23 8.40 28.24
N GLY A 283 5.06 8.82 28.71
CA GLY A 283 4.57 10.18 28.60
C GLY A 283 3.93 10.48 27.23
N HIS A 284 3.44 9.46 26.53
CA HIS A 284 2.66 9.61 25.30
C HIS A 284 1.16 9.76 25.65
N PRO A 285 0.39 10.62 24.95
CA PRO A 285 -1.06 10.66 25.11
C PRO A 285 -1.72 9.36 24.63
N LEU A 286 -2.61 8.79 25.45
CA LEU A 286 -3.47 7.67 25.07
C LEU A 286 -4.85 8.20 24.69
N GLU A 287 -5.30 7.87 23.48
CA GLU A 287 -6.64 8.24 23.01
C GLU A 287 -7.69 7.27 23.59
N PRO A 288 -8.65 7.76 24.38
CA PRO A 288 -9.73 6.92 24.90
C PRO A 288 -10.72 6.55 23.78
N PRO A 289 -11.52 5.49 23.98
CA PRO A 289 -12.62 5.14 23.08
C PRO A 289 -13.56 6.33 22.82
N PRO A 290 -14.03 6.53 21.58
CA PRO A 290 -15.02 7.55 21.26
C PRO A 290 -16.26 7.45 22.16
N GLY A 291 -16.77 8.58 22.66
CA GLY A 291 -17.97 8.64 23.48
C GLY A 291 -17.76 8.58 25.01
N LEU A 292 -16.56 8.20 25.48
CA LEU A 292 -16.24 8.17 26.92
C LEU A 292 -15.65 9.50 27.45
N SER A 293 -15.32 10.45 26.57
CA SER A 293 -14.69 11.72 26.96
C SER A 293 -15.72 12.85 27.17
N HIS A 294 -15.91 13.28 28.43
CA HIS A 294 -16.68 14.48 28.83
C HIS A 294 -15.99 15.83 28.52
N LEU A 295 -14.94 15.85 27.68
CA LEU A 295 -14.25 17.09 27.35
C LEU A 295 -15.14 17.93 26.42
N PRO A 296 -15.44 19.20 26.76
CA PRO A 296 -16.09 20.10 25.81
C PRO A 296 -15.17 20.26 24.60
N SER A 297 -15.69 19.93 23.43
CA SER A 297 -15.06 20.21 22.14
C SER A 297 -14.66 21.68 22.12
N PRO A 298 -13.38 22.05 21.92
CA PRO A 298 -13.05 23.44 21.67
C PRO A 298 -13.82 23.87 20.42
N SER A 299 -14.62 24.91 20.59
CA SER A 299 -15.45 25.52 19.57
C SER A 299 -14.60 26.00 18.38
N GLN A 300 -14.37 25.13 17.40
CA GLN A 300 -13.90 25.44 16.03
C GLN A 300 -14.14 24.20 15.14
N GLY A 301 -15.06 24.32 14.17
CA GLY A 301 -15.27 23.41 13.03
C GLY A 301 -14.89 21.94 13.22
N VAL A 302 -15.73 21.17 13.91
CA VAL A 302 -15.51 19.73 14.13
C VAL A 302 -15.65 18.98 12.81
N CYS A 303 -14.71 18.07 12.52
CA CYS A 303 -14.80 17.16 11.39
C CYS A 303 -16.12 16.37 11.44
N PRO A 304 -16.87 16.24 10.33
CA PRO A 304 -18.17 15.55 10.33
C PRO A 304 -18.04 14.01 10.44
N THR A 305 -16.82 13.46 10.38
CA THR A 305 -16.60 12.01 10.49
C THR A 305 -16.77 11.54 11.93
N ALA A 306 -17.64 10.55 12.14
CA ALA A 306 -17.93 9.99 13.46
C ALA A 306 -16.65 9.54 14.19
N GLY A 307 -16.54 9.89 15.48
CA GLY A 307 -15.37 9.57 16.32
C GLY A 307 -14.12 10.42 16.03
N CYS A 308 -14.06 11.14 14.91
CA CYS A 308 -12.90 11.96 14.56
C CYS A 308 -12.90 13.31 15.27
N ARG A 309 -11.76 13.67 15.87
CA ARG A 309 -11.54 14.95 16.56
C ARG A 309 -10.92 16.04 15.69
N GLY A 310 -10.79 15.83 14.38
CA GLY A 310 -10.12 16.76 13.48
C GLY A 310 -8.59 16.73 13.58
N ILE A 311 -8.01 15.68 14.17
CA ILE A 311 -6.56 15.53 14.36
C ILE A 311 -5.94 14.73 13.20
N GLY A 312 -4.79 15.20 12.70
CA GLY A 312 -4.09 14.67 11.53
C GLY A 312 -4.76 15.01 10.21
N HIS A 313 -4.24 14.49 9.10
CA HIS A 313 -4.81 14.71 7.77
C HIS A 313 -4.42 13.57 6.84
N ILE A 314 -5.29 13.27 5.87
CA ILE A 314 -5.05 12.25 4.85
C ILE A 314 -3.79 12.55 4.00
N LYS A 315 -3.30 13.79 3.93
CA LYS A 315 -2.17 14.23 3.08
C LYS A 315 -0.83 14.20 3.82
N GLY A 316 -0.70 13.37 4.83
CA GLY A 316 0.52 13.21 5.62
C GLY A 316 0.69 14.24 6.73
N ALA A 317 1.82 14.15 7.43
CA ALA A 317 2.06 14.83 8.70
C ALA A 317 2.19 16.37 8.60
N LYS A 318 2.38 16.91 7.40
CA LYS A 318 2.38 18.36 7.10
C LYS A 318 1.17 19.09 7.70
N TYR A 319 0.03 18.42 7.80
CA TYR A 319 -1.19 18.99 8.35
C TYR A 319 -1.54 18.28 9.66
N THR A 320 -1.45 19.02 10.76
CA THR A 320 -1.74 18.51 12.11
C THR A 320 -3.23 18.35 12.41
N GLY A 321 -4.10 18.90 11.56
CA GLY A 321 -5.54 18.78 11.71
C GLY A 321 -6.34 19.05 10.44
N HIS A 322 -7.65 18.81 10.53
CA HIS A 322 -8.63 19.00 9.47
C HIS A 322 -10.01 19.33 10.06
N HIS A 323 -10.88 19.92 9.26
CA HIS A 323 -12.27 20.27 9.63
C HIS A 323 -13.32 19.69 8.68
N SER A 324 -12.93 18.89 7.69
CA SER A 324 -13.84 18.31 6.69
C SER A 324 -13.55 16.83 6.45
N ALA A 325 -14.57 16.08 6.00
CA ALA A 325 -14.43 14.68 5.61
C ALA A 325 -13.38 14.47 4.51
N PHE A 326 -13.14 15.49 3.66
CA PHE A 326 -12.15 15.40 2.60
C PHE A 326 -10.71 15.29 3.14
N GLY A 327 -10.40 16.04 4.19
CA GLY A 327 -9.10 15.99 4.87
C GLY A 327 -8.97 14.87 5.90
N CYS A 328 -10.09 14.27 6.30
CA CYS A 328 -10.15 13.28 7.37
C CYS A 328 -9.49 11.94 6.98
N PRO A 329 -8.55 11.42 7.78
CA PRO A 329 -8.00 10.07 7.58
C PRO A 329 -9.06 8.97 7.65
N TYR A 330 -10.13 9.16 8.41
CA TYR A 330 -11.14 8.15 8.75
C TYR A 330 -12.43 8.26 7.94
N SER A 331 -12.53 9.19 6.98
CA SER A 331 -13.75 9.32 6.19
C SER A 331 -13.87 8.18 5.17
N ASP A 332 -15.11 7.78 4.86
CA ASP A 332 -15.41 6.73 3.89
C ASP A 332 -14.78 6.99 2.51
N ILE A 333 -14.71 8.26 2.11
CA ILE A 333 -14.08 8.72 0.85
C ILE A 333 -12.59 8.35 0.80
N ASN A 334 -11.94 8.30 1.96
CA ASN A 334 -10.52 8.03 2.08
C ASN A 334 -10.24 6.60 2.58
N MET A 335 -11.27 5.82 2.95
CA MET A 335 -11.10 4.46 3.49
C MET A 335 -10.34 3.52 2.53
N ARG A 336 -10.61 3.62 1.22
CA ARG A 336 -10.04 2.76 0.17
C ARG A 336 -8.70 3.23 -0.40
N LYS A 337 -8.19 4.39 0.05
CA LYS A 337 -6.90 4.91 -0.43
C LYS A 337 -5.80 4.35 0.46
N GLU A 338 -5.37 3.12 0.19
CA GLU A 338 -4.11 2.63 0.72
C GLU A 338 -2.98 3.44 0.06
N MET A 339 -2.11 4.05 0.88
CA MET A 339 -1.04 4.98 0.46
C MET A 339 -1.54 6.29 -0.17
N VAL A 340 -1.80 7.29 0.68
CA VAL A 340 -2.26 8.60 0.19
C VAL A 340 -1.12 9.41 -0.43
N LEU A 341 0.11 9.14 -0.01
CA LEU A 341 1.26 9.90 -0.47
C LEU A 341 1.87 9.21 -1.68
N PRO A 342 1.98 9.90 -2.82
CA PRO A 342 2.69 9.36 -3.96
C PRO A 342 4.15 9.15 -3.57
N ASP A 343 4.75 8.11 -4.15
CA ASP A 343 6.19 7.92 -4.07
C ASP A 343 6.90 9.22 -4.53
N ARG A 344 7.86 9.66 -3.70
CA ARG A 344 8.61 10.89 -3.91
C ARG A 344 9.82 10.71 -4.82
N LEU A 345 10.27 9.47 -5.03
CA LEU A 345 11.44 9.13 -5.84
C LEU A 345 11.08 8.45 -7.16
N GLY A 346 9.94 7.76 -7.22
CA GLY A 346 9.49 7.02 -8.40
C GLY A 346 8.85 7.86 -9.51
N GLY A 347 9.06 7.40 -10.74
CA GLY A 347 8.15 7.56 -11.87
C GLY A 347 7.38 6.25 -12.08
N GLU A 348 6.07 6.32 -12.31
CA GLU A 348 5.16 5.16 -12.39
C GLU A 348 5.69 4.05 -13.32
N ARG A 349 6.05 2.90 -12.76
CA ARG A 349 6.18 1.63 -13.50
C ARG A 349 5.15 0.66 -12.95
N VAL A 350 4.19 0.27 -13.79
CA VAL A 350 3.16 -0.70 -13.49
C VAL A 350 3.77 -2.11 -13.54
N ILE A 351 3.54 -2.91 -12.50
CA ILE A 351 4.02 -4.29 -12.39
C ILE A 351 2.90 -5.25 -12.80
N THR A 352 3.22 -6.26 -13.61
CA THR A 352 2.33 -7.39 -13.93
C THR A 352 2.94 -8.66 -13.31
N LEU A 353 2.18 -9.34 -12.46
CA LEU A 353 2.62 -10.53 -11.74
C LEU A 353 2.05 -11.77 -12.40
N ILE A 354 2.91 -12.76 -12.68
CA ILE A 354 2.53 -14.06 -13.25
C ILE A 354 2.94 -15.14 -12.24
N PRO A 355 1.97 -15.69 -11.47
CA PRO A 355 2.22 -16.84 -10.61
C PRO A 355 2.58 -18.08 -11.43
N VAL A 356 3.58 -18.85 -11.00
CA VAL A 356 4.02 -20.07 -11.71
C VAL A 356 3.24 -21.27 -11.17
N THR A 357 2.47 -21.94 -12.02
CA THR A 357 1.73 -23.16 -11.66
C THR A 357 2.55 -24.42 -11.90
N VAL A 358 2.58 -25.30 -10.90
CA VAL A 358 3.24 -26.61 -10.98
C VAL A 358 2.44 -27.55 -11.89
N ARG A 359 3.10 -28.18 -12.86
CA ARG A 359 2.56 -29.34 -13.59
C ARG A 359 2.74 -30.59 -12.72
N GLN A 360 1.72 -30.96 -11.95
CA GLN A 360 1.58 -32.33 -11.42
C GLN A 360 0.32 -32.99 -11.98
N HIS A 361 0.50 -34.21 -12.47
CA HIS A 361 -0.59 -35.11 -12.83
C HIS A 361 -1.34 -35.53 -11.56
N GLY A 362 -2.61 -35.15 -11.45
CA GLY A 362 -3.60 -35.88 -10.65
C GLY A 362 -4.35 -35.10 -9.56
N ASN A 363 -5.65 -34.96 -9.80
CA ASN A 363 -6.77 -34.64 -8.90
C ASN A 363 -7.06 -33.19 -8.48
N GLN A 364 -8.30 -32.81 -8.75
CA GLN A 364 -8.94 -31.50 -8.58
C GLN A 364 -9.49 -31.34 -7.16
N SER A 365 -9.08 -30.26 -6.49
CA SER A 365 -9.93 -29.40 -5.63
C SER A 365 -9.04 -28.29 -5.06
N ASP A 366 -9.26 -27.04 -5.49
CA ASP A 366 -8.95 -25.77 -4.79
C ASP A 366 -8.76 -24.57 -5.75
N SER A 367 -9.55 -24.48 -6.83
CA SER A 367 -9.39 -23.40 -7.84
C SER A 367 -10.28 -22.16 -7.65
N LEU A 368 -11.09 -22.08 -6.58
CA LEU A 368 -11.99 -20.93 -6.38
C LEU A 368 -11.28 -19.69 -5.81
N GLN A 369 -10.28 -19.88 -4.94
CA GLN A 369 -9.57 -18.75 -4.31
C GLN A 369 -8.56 -18.08 -5.26
N ALA A 370 -7.90 -18.86 -6.12
CA ALA A 370 -6.99 -18.36 -7.15
C ALA A 370 -7.73 -17.62 -8.28
N ALA A 371 -8.92 -18.10 -8.67
CA ALA A 371 -9.74 -17.45 -9.69
C ALA A 371 -10.36 -16.12 -9.21
N LEU A 372 -10.72 -16.02 -7.92
CA LEU A 372 -11.22 -14.77 -7.32
C LEU A 372 -10.15 -13.67 -7.25
N HIS A 373 -8.87 -14.03 -7.08
CA HIS A 373 -7.77 -13.06 -7.07
C HIS A 373 -7.51 -12.44 -8.46
N GLN A 374 -7.74 -13.20 -9.54
CA GLN A 374 -7.62 -12.70 -10.91
C GLN A 374 -8.72 -11.68 -11.29
N SER A 375 -9.95 -11.83 -10.79
CA SER A 375 -11.06 -10.98 -11.23
C SER A 375 -11.08 -9.57 -10.61
N VAL A 376 -10.55 -9.42 -9.39
CA VAL A 376 -10.61 -8.16 -8.62
C VAL A 376 -9.43 -7.24 -8.91
N PHE A 377 -8.22 -7.76 -9.08
CA PHE A 377 -7.00 -6.93 -9.19
C PHE A 377 -6.63 -6.52 -10.63
N LEU A 378 -6.88 -7.36 -11.64
CA LEU A 378 -6.48 -7.08 -13.04
C LEU A 378 -7.42 -6.14 -13.80
N SER A 379 -8.68 -6.00 -13.35
CA SER A 379 -9.66 -5.13 -14.00
C SER A 379 -9.34 -3.64 -13.88
N ALA A 380 -8.53 -3.24 -12.90
CA ALA A 380 -8.15 -1.84 -12.67
C ALA A 380 -6.91 -1.39 -13.45
N MET A 381 -6.16 -2.31 -14.08
CA MET A 381 -4.84 -2.02 -14.66
C MET A 381 -4.69 -2.46 -16.13
N SER A 382 -5.76 -2.94 -16.76
CA SER A 382 -5.70 -3.44 -18.14
C SER A 382 -5.81 -2.32 -19.18
N ALA A 383 -4.87 -2.30 -20.14
CA ALA A 383 -4.94 -1.49 -21.37
C ALA A 383 -5.90 -2.06 -22.44
N GLN A 384 -6.67 -3.11 -22.09
CA GLN A 384 -7.66 -3.76 -22.95
C GLN A 384 -8.95 -4.04 -22.16
N PRO A 385 -10.14 -3.89 -22.77
CA PRO A 385 -11.38 -4.19 -22.08
C PRO A 385 -11.62 -5.70 -22.01
N SER A 386 -11.54 -6.28 -20.81
CA SER A 386 -12.11 -7.61 -20.54
C SER A 386 -13.57 -7.47 -20.08
N ARG A 387 -14.40 -8.46 -20.45
CA ARG A 387 -15.87 -8.39 -20.51
C ARG A 387 -16.63 -8.33 -19.16
N ASP A 388 -15.98 -8.13 -18.02
CA ASP A 388 -16.62 -8.24 -16.70
C ASP A 388 -16.80 -6.91 -15.93
N LEU A 389 -16.83 -5.78 -16.64
CA LEU A 389 -17.09 -4.43 -16.11
C LEU A 389 -18.57 -4.11 -15.84
N SER A 390 -19.42 -5.12 -15.60
CA SER A 390 -20.88 -4.90 -15.53
C SER A 390 -21.34 -4.13 -14.27
N LEU A 391 -20.58 -4.14 -13.17
CA LEU A 391 -21.01 -3.56 -11.89
C LEU A 391 -20.57 -2.09 -11.66
N CYS A 392 -19.61 -1.56 -12.43
CA CYS A 392 -19.20 -0.14 -12.39
C CYS A 392 -19.98 0.74 -13.38
N TRP A 393 -20.85 0.12 -14.18
CA TRP A 393 -21.51 0.69 -15.36
C TRP A 393 -22.69 1.60 -15.02
N GLU A 394 -23.53 1.21 -14.06
CA GLU A 394 -24.76 1.94 -13.69
C GLU A 394 -24.48 3.26 -12.94
N GLN A 395 -23.33 3.36 -12.27
CA GLN A 395 -22.96 4.51 -11.43
C GLN A 395 -22.29 5.63 -12.23
N HIS A 396 -21.52 5.31 -13.27
CA HIS A 396 -20.90 6.29 -14.16
C HIS A 396 -21.86 6.85 -15.22
N ARG A 397 -22.86 6.07 -15.65
CA ARG A 397 -23.91 6.52 -16.59
C ARG A 397 -24.76 7.67 -16.05
N LYS A 398 -24.88 7.80 -14.71
CA LYS A 398 -25.59 8.91 -14.04
C LYS A 398 -24.83 10.25 -14.07
N LEU A 399 -23.52 10.23 -14.38
CA LEU A 399 -22.66 11.43 -14.36
C LEU A 399 -22.46 12.06 -15.75
N LEU A 400 -22.91 11.39 -16.83
CA LEU A 400 -22.67 11.79 -18.23
C LEU A 400 -23.95 11.60 -19.09
N PRO A 401 -24.98 12.44 -18.90
CA PRO A 401 -26.30 12.24 -19.52
C PRO A 401 -26.30 12.37 -21.06
N GLY A 402 -25.31 13.04 -21.66
CA GLY A 402 -25.20 13.22 -23.12
C GLY A 402 -24.59 12.06 -23.90
N VAL A 403 -24.12 10.99 -23.23
CA VAL A 403 -23.41 9.87 -23.88
C VAL A 403 -24.30 8.64 -24.10
N ALA A 404 -25.53 8.66 -23.59
CA ALA A 404 -26.44 7.52 -23.70
C ALA A 404 -26.99 7.38 -25.13
N GLY A 405 -26.68 6.26 -25.80
CA GLY A 405 -27.30 5.87 -27.08
C GLY A 405 -26.55 6.28 -28.35
N VAL A 406 -25.35 6.87 -28.22
CA VAL A 406 -24.48 7.17 -29.36
C VAL A 406 -23.45 6.04 -29.52
N HIS A 407 -23.31 5.52 -30.73
CA HIS A 407 -22.40 4.39 -31.04
C HIS A 407 -21.07 4.87 -31.63
N ALA A 408 -19.99 4.12 -31.40
CA ALA A 408 -18.67 4.40 -32.01
C ALA A 408 -18.74 4.57 -33.55
N GLU A 409 -19.60 3.82 -34.22
CA GLU A 409 -19.85 3.94 -35.67
C GLU A 409 -20.43 5.30 -36.10
N THR A 410 -21.18 5.96 -35.22
CA THR A 410 -21.64 7.34 -35.44
C THR A 410 -20.53 8.34 -35.13
N VAL A 411 -19.78 8.10 -34.06
CA VAL A 411 -18.71 8.99 -33.58
C VAL A 411 -17.54 9.06 -34.56
N GLN A 412 -17.18 7.96 -35.22
CA GLN A 412 -16.11 7.96 -36.25
C GLN A 412 -16.38 8.90 -37.43
N HIS A 413 -17.64 9.34 -37.62
CA HIS A 413 -18.04 10.26 -38.69
C HIS A 413 -18.24 11.70 -38.18
N TRP A 414 -17.95 11.97 -36.90
CA TRP A 414 -18.04 13.30 -36.36
C TRP A 414 -16.97 14.21 -36.97
N SER A 415 -17.41 15.38 -37.41
CA SER A 415 -16.54 16.51 -37.73
C SER A 415 -15.87 17.04 -36.47
N VAL A 416 -14.77 17.80 -36.65
CA VAL A 416 -14.08 18.51 -35.56
C VAL A 416 -15.05 19.39 -34.75
N GLN A 417 -16.02 20.02 -35.42
CA GLN A 417 -17.03 20.84 -34.75
C GLN A 417 -17.92 19.99 -33.84
N GLN A 418 -18.37 18.81 -34.29
CA GLN A 418 -19.20 17.91 -33.50
C GLN A 418 -18.44 17.31 -32.31
N VAL A 419 -17.15 17.02 -32.45
CA VAL A 419 -16.29 16.62 -31.33
C VAL A 419 -16.17 17.76 -30.32
N SER A 420 -15.89 18.98 -30.78
CA SER A 420 -15.81 20.17 -29.91
C SER A 420 -17.12 20.42 -29.14
N ASP A 421 -18.26 20.38 -29.82
CA ASP A 421 -19.59 20.61 -29.21
C ASP A 421 -19.91 19.53 -28.16
N PHE A 422 -19.50 18.29 -28.41
CA PHE A 422 -19.63 17.21 -27.44
C PHE A 422 -18.79 17.46 -26.18
N ILE A 423 -17.53 17.88 -26.33
CA ILE A 423 -16.65 18.18 -25.19
C ILE A 423 -17.19 19.35 -24.37
N GLU A 424 -17.74 20.37 -25.03
CA GLU A 424 -18.37 21.52 -24.38
C GLU A 424 -19.61 21.11 -23.58
N SER A 425 -20.34 20.08 -24.02
CA SER A 425 -21.50 19.54 -23.31
C SER A 425 -21.16 18.76 -22.03
N LEU A 426 -19.88 18.40 -21.83
CA LEU A 426 -19.44 17.68 -20.63
C LEU A 426 -19.28 18.66 -19.45
N PRO A 427 -19.87 18.38 -18.27
CA PRO A 427 -19.81 19.32 -17.15
C PRO A 427 -18.38 19.66 -16.74
N GLY A 428 -17.99 20.94 -16.77
CA GLY A 428 -16.64 21.39 -16.39
C GLY A 428 -15.56 21.11 -17.43
N CYS A 429 -15.94 20.94 -18.70
CA CYS A 429 -15.05 20.77 -19.85
C CYS A 429 -15.16 21.90 -20.90
N GLU A 430 -15.82 23.02 -20.56
CA GLU A 430 -16.19 24.09 -21.50
C GLU A 430 -14.94 24.71 -22.16
N GLU A 431 -13.90 24.96 -21.36
CA GLU A 431 -12.62 25.51 -21.83
C GLU A 431 -11.80 24.51 -22.66
N GLN A 432 -12.05 23.21 -22.52
CA GLN A 432 -11.32 22.16 -23.24
C GLN A 432 -11.84 21.95 -24.67
N ALA A 433 -13.09 22.32 -24.94
CA ALA A 433 -13.69 22.21 -26.27
C ALA A 433 -12.92 23.00 -27.33
N LYS A 434 -12.48 24.21 -26.99
CA LYS A 434 -11.65 25.05 -27.86
C LYS A 434 -10.35 24.36 -28.25
N GLN A 435 -9.72 23.65 -27.31
CA GLN A 435 -8.46 22.98 -27.55
C GLN A 435 -8.60 21.78 -28.50
N PHE A 436 -9.69 21.01 -28.40
CA PHE A 436 -9.99 19.94 -29.37
C PHE A 436 -10.26 20.50 -30.78
N ARG A 437 -10.80 21.72 -30.87
CA ARG A 437 -11.02 22.42 -32.14
C ARG A 437 -9.71 22.93 -32.76
N ASP A 438 -8.86 23.55 -31.96
CA ASP A 438 -7.57 24.10 -32.38
C ASP A 438 -6.64 22.98 -32.86
N GLU A 439 -6.65 21.82 -32.17
CA GLU A 439 -5.88 20.62 -32.51
C GLU A 439 -6.54 19.76 -33.63
N GLN A 440 -7.64 20.24 -34.23
CA GLN A 440 -8.34 19.57 -35.35
C GLN A 440 -8.72 18.10 -35.07
N ILE A 441 -9.15 17.80 -33.84
CA ILE A 441 -9.50 16.42 -33.45
C ILE A 441 -10.88 16.06 -34.01
N ASP A 442 -10.89 15.22 -35.06
CA ASP A 442 -12.10 14.65 -35.64
C ASP A 442 -12.56 13.38 -34.90
N GLY A 443 -13.72 12.84 -35.28
CA GLY A 443 -14.31 11.67 -34.62
C GLY A 443 -13.45 10.40 -34.65
N ARG A 444 -12.61 10.22 -35.67
CA ARG A 444 -11.69 9.07 -35.78
C ARG A 444 -10.51 9.23 -34.84
N ALA A 445 -9.89 10.40 -34.84
CA ALA A 445 -8.82 10.74 -33.91
C ALA A 445 -9.32 10.69 -32.47
N PHE A 446 -10.52 11.21 -32.21
CA PHE A 446 -11.17 11.23 -30.91
C PHE A 446 -11.30 9.83 -30.31
N LEU A 447 -11.76 8.85 -31.10
CA LEU A 447 -11.87 7.46 -30.63
C LEU A 447 -10.52 6.80 -30.37
N LEU A 448 -9.42 7.29 -30.94
CA LEU A 448 -8.07 6.71 -30.73
C LEU A 448 -7.35 7.30 -29.52
N LEU A 449 -7.83 8.43 -28.98
CA LEU A 449 -7.20 9.08 -27.84
C LEU A 449 -7.21 8.19 -26.60
N THR A 450 -6.04 8.03 -26.00
CA THR A 450 -5.89 7.45 -24.68
C THR A 450 -5.95 8.53 -23.60
N GLN A 451 -6.22 8.12 -22.35
CA GLN A 451 -6.15 9.03 -21.20
C GLN A 451 -4.80 9.76 -21.14
N ARG A 452 -3.71 9.06 -21.47
CA ARG A 452 -2.36 9.60 -21.47
C ARG A 452 -2.19 10.71 -22.51
N ASP A 453 -2.78 10.55 -23.70
CA ASP A 453 -2.69 11.54 -24.77
C ASP A 453 -3.42 12.83 -24.39
N ILE A 454 -4.61 12.70 -23.80
CA ILE A 454 -5.41 13.84 -23.34
C ILE A 454 -4.68 14.63 -22.22
N ILE A 455 -4.00 13.95 -21.30
CA ILE A 455 -3.29 14.62 -20.19
C ILE A 455 -1.95 15.19 -20.62
N ARG A 456 -1.13 14.41 -21.33
CA ARG A 456 0.27 14.75 -21.59
C ARG A 456 0.47 15.51 -22.88
N ILE A 457 -0.28 15.18 -23.93
CA ILE A 457 -0.13 15.81 -25.25
C ILE A 457 -1.04 17.03 -25.32
N MET A 458 -2.30 16.88 -24.91
CA MET A 458 -3.24 18.00 -24.86
C MET A 458 -3.13 18.80 -23.55
N SER A 459 -2.23 18.49 -22.62
CA SER A 459 -2.04 19.27 -21.38
C SER A 459 -3.34 19.53 -20.57
N ILE A 460 -4.33 18.64 -20.70
CA ILE A 460 -5.62 18.79 -20.01
C ILE A 460 -5.49 18.20 -18.60
N LYS A 461 -6.01 18.93 -17.61
CA LYS A 461 -6.01 18.50 -16.20
C LYS A 461 -6.73 17.15 -16.05
N LEU A 462 -6.29 16.33 -15.09
CA LEU A 462 -6.77 14.97 -14.88
C LEU A 462 -8.30 14.84 -14.78
N GLY A 463 -8.97 15.79 -14.12
CA GLY A 463 -10.42 15.78 -13.94
C GLY A 463 -11.21 15.80 -15.26
N PRO A 464 -11.07 16.85 -16.09
CA PRO A 464 -11.64 16.88 -17.44
C PRO A 464 -11.18 15.72 -18.33
N ALA A 465 -9.89 15.35 -18.27
CA ALA A 465 -9.34 14.28 -19.10
C ALA A 465 -10.01 12.92 -18.84
N LEU A 466 -10.30 12.60 -17.57
CA LEU A 466 -11.02 11.38 -17.20
C LEU A 466 -12.44 11.35 -17.75
N LYS A 467 -13.16 12.48 -17.74
CA LYS A 467 -14.54 12.56 -18.29
C LYS A 467 -14.55 12.31 -19.79
N ILE A 468 -13.61 12.91 -20.50
CA ILE A 468 -13.44 12.77 -21.95
C ILE A 468 -13.07 11.32 -22.29
N TYR A 469 -12.09 10.74 -21.61
CA TYR A 469 -11.65 9.36 -21.86
C TYR A 469 -12.74 8.33 -21.54
N ASN A 470 -13.46 8.51 -20.43
CA ASN A 470 -14.59 7.64 -20.08
C ASN A 470 -15.72 7.72 -21.13
N SER A 471 -15.89 8.87 -21.79
CA SER A 471 -16.86 9.03 -22.87
C SER A 471 -16.44 8.23 -24.12
N ILE A 472 -15.14 8.25 -24.46
CA ILE A 472 -14.57 7.43 -25.54
C ILE A 472 -14.78 5.93 -25.28
N LEU A 473 -14.53 5.48 -24.04
CA LEU A 473 -14.78 4.09 -23.65
C LEU A 473 -16.26 3.73 -23.80
N MET A 474 -17.18 4.60 -23.38
CA MET A 474 -18.61 4.35 -23.54
C MET A 474 -19.03 4.21 -25.02
N PHE A 475 -18.49 5.03 -25.92
CA PHE A 475 -18.78 4.90 -27.35
C PHE A 475 -18.30 3.56 -27.94
N LYS A 476 -17.10 3.10 -27.56
CA LYS A 476 -16.52 1.82 -28.01
C LYS A 476 -17.29 0.61 -27.47
N HIS A 477 -17.75 0.67 -26.23
CA HIS A 477 -18.46 -0.43 -25.58
C HIS A 477 -19.93 -0.57 -25.97
N ALA A 478 -20.52 0.44 -26.61
CA ALA A 478 -21.89 0.37 -27.12
C ALA A 478 -22.06 -0.63 -28.29
N GLU A 479 -20.98 -1.13 -28.90
CA GLU A 479 -21.00 -2.12 -30.00
C GLU A 479 -21.23 -3.57 -29.54
N ASP A 480 -20.87 -3.92 -28.30
CA ASP A 480 -20.91 -5.32 -27.84
C ASP A 480 -22.34 -5.81 -27.53
N ARG A 481 -23.29 -4.90 -27.24
CA ARG A 481 -24.67 -5.26 -26.88
C ARG A 481 -25.62 -5.43 -28.07
N SER A 482 -25.31 -4.83 -29.21
CA SER A 482 -26.14 -4.91 -30.44
C SER A 482 -25.78 -6.12 -31.30
N ARG A 483 -24.53 -6.62 -31.24
CA ARG A 483 -24.11 -7.84 -31.94
C ARG A 483 -24.56 -9.14 -31.27
N SER A 484 -24.79 -9.14 -29.96
CA SER A 484 -25.32 -10.32 -29.25
C SER A 484 -26.80 -10.60 -29.60
N HIS A 485 -27.63 -9.56 -29.73
CA HIS A 485 -29.05 -9.72 -30.09
C HIS A 485 -29.30 -10.08 -31.57
N ALA A 486 -28.38 -9.75 -32.48
CA ALA A 486 -28.52 -10.12 -33.90
C ALA A 486 -28.24 -11.61 -34.17
N LYS A 487 -27.40 -12.26 -33.36
CA LYS A 487 -27.10 -13.70 -33.47
C LYS A 487 -28.26 -14.58 -32.98
N ASP A 488 -28.95 -14.18 -31.91
CA ASP A 488 -30.12 -14.93 -31.40
C ASP A 488 -31.32 -14.92 -32.37
N ARG A 489 -31.52 -13.83 -33.12
CA ARG A 489 -32.61 -13.74 -34.11
C ARG A 489 -32.35 -14.48 -35.41
N SER A 490 -31.09 -14.78 -35.74
CA SER A 490 -30.74 -15.52 -36.95
C SER A 490 -30.63 -17.04 -36.72
N GLN A 491 -30.56 -17.50 -35.48
CA GLN A 491 -30.70 -18.92 -35.11
C GLN A 491 -32.16 -19.36 -34.90
N SER A 492 -33.08 -18.44 -34.53
CA SER A 492 -34.49 -18.79 -34.31
C SER A 492 -35.34 -18.93 -35.59
N HIS A 493 -34.78 -18.73 -36.79
CA HIS A 493 -35.53 -18.78 -38.05
C HIS A 493 -35.20 -19.97 -38.97
N VAL A 494 -34.33 -20.90 -38.55
CA VAL A 494 -33.96 -22.08 -39.37
C VAL A 494 -34.53 -23.40 -38.81
N GLU A 495 -35.09 -23.42 -37.59
CA GLU A 495 -35.61 -24.65 -36.95
C GLU A 495 -37.13 -24.89 -37.12
N HIS A 496 -37.85 -24.15 -37.97
CA HIS A 496 -39.31 -24.34 -38.17
C HIS A 496 -39.75 -24.66 -39.61
N THR A 497 -38.84 -25.18 -40.46
CA THR A 497 -39.22 -25.79 -41.74
C THR A 497 -38.41 -27.06 -41.99
N ASN A 498 -38.76 -28.15 -41.29
CA ASN A 498 -38.59 -29.52 -41.75
C ASN A 498 -39.32 -30.49 -40.80
N THR A 499 -40.64 -30.60 -41.00
CA THR A 499 -41.46 -31.78 -40.72
C THR A 499 -42.46 -31.93 -41.83
#